data_AF-A0A7X5F0B1-F1
#
_entry.id   AF-A0A7X5F0B1-F1
#
_cell.length_a   1.000
_cell.length_b   1.000
_cell.length_c   1.000
_cell.angle_alpha   90.00
_cell.angle_beta   90.00
_cell.angle_gamma   90.00
#
_symmetry.space_group_name_H-M   'P 1'
#
loop_
_entity.id
_entity.type
_entity.pdbx_description
1 polymer ?
#
loop_
_entity_poly.entity_id
_entity_poly.type
_entity_poly.pdbx_seq_one_letter_code
_entity_poly.pdbx_strand_id
1 'polypeptide(L)'
;MTGPAVSDLLAEARANKSHPALRPRDAATLLILDRSGPQFRVLMGRRHKGHVFMPGMFVFPGGRVDPTDSRVPVADDYHPDVAARLAARPRGRLSSARLRAFTVAAVRETYEEAGLFVGLKSGRSWRAPGDFAAFSDRGIEISLAPMRMIARAITPPGRPRRFDTRFLAVFSDAIADRLPDGTGPSGELEDVAWLTLAETAKLDLPVITQKILADLDARLAEDPDLAPSTPVPFYFLRGQDFQRDLI
;
A
#
# COMPACT_ATOMS: atom_id res chain seq x y z
N MET A 1 -4.02 18.18 7.96
CA MET A 1 -3.26 19.12 7.10
C MET A 1 -3.97 19.29 5.76
N THR A 2 -3.97 20.48 5.16
CA THR A 2 -4.46 20.64 3.77
C THR A 2 -3.42 20.06 2.80
N GLY A 3 -3.59 18.80 2.40
CA GLY A 3 -2.74 18.17 1.38
C GLY A 3 -2.92 18.81 0.00
N PRO A 4 -2.11 18.39 -0.99
CA PRO A 4 -2.13 18.96 -2.33
C PRO A 4 -3.53 18.91 -2.97
N ALA A 5 -3.80 19.89 -3.82
CA ALA A 5 -5.01 19.94 -4.62
C ALA A 5 -4.93 18.90 -5.74
N VAL A 6 -6.09 18.51 -6.29
CA VAL A 6 -6.14 17.60 -7.44
C VAL A 6 -5.44 18.20 -8.68
N SER A 7 -5.37 19.53 -8.78
CA SER A 7 -4.59 20.26 -9.79
C SER A 7 -3.10 19.95 -9.75
N ASP A 8 -2.54 19.66 -8.58
CA ASP A 8 -1.11 19.40 -8.41
C ASP A 8 -0.73 18.04 -9.00
N LEU A 9 -1.62 17.04 -8.84
CA LEU A 9 -1.49 15.74 -9.51
C LEU A 9 -1.51 15.89 -11.03
N LEU A 10 -2.31 16.82 -11.55
CA LEU A 10 -2.38 17.11 -12.98
C LEU A 10 -1.11 17.82 -13.48
N ALA A 11 -0.58 18.77 -12.72
CA ALA A 11 0.67 19.45 -13.03
C ALA A 11 1.84 18.45 -13.09
N GLU A 12 1.97 17.58 -12.08
CA GLU A 12 2.99 16.52 -12.05
C GLU A 12 2.81 15.50 -13.18
N ALA A 13 1.57 15.18 -13.56
CA ALA A 13 1.28 14.33 -14.70
C ALA A 13 1.71 14.96 -16.03
N ARG A 14 1.48 16.27 -16.21
CA ARG A 14 1.81 17.00 -17.44
C ARG A 14 3.31 17.22 -17.60
N ALA A 15 4.03 17.52 -16.52
CA ALA A 15 5.47 17.71 -16.54
C ALA A 15 6.24 16.46 -16.99
N ASN A 16 5.67 15.27 -16.80
CA ASN A 16 6.35 13.99 -17.01
C ASN A 16 5.74 13.15 -18.15
N LYS A 17 5.50 13.76 -19.32
CA LYS A 17 5.02 13.06 -20.53
C LYS A 17 6.14 12.81 -21.54
N SER A 18 7.02 11.87 -21.25
CA SER A 18 8.13 11.52 -22.16
C SER A 18 8.10 10.07 -22.65
N HIS A 19 7.15 9.25 -22.17
CA HIS A 19 7.09 7.81 -22.44
C HIS A 19 5.76 7.40 -23.11
N PRO A 20 5.75 6.30 -23.89
CA PRO A 20 4.54 5.78 -24.51
C PRO A 20 3.46 5.42 -23.48
N ALA A 21 2.21 5.37 -23.92
CA ALA A 21 1.08 5.01 -23.07
C ALA A 21 1.12 3.53 -22.68
N LEU A 22 1.79 3.20 -21.57
CA LEU A 22 1.84 1.85 -21.02
C LEU A 22 0.53 1.45 -20.35
N ARG A 23 0.15 0.17 -20.40
CA ARG A 23 -0.95 -0.35 -19.57
C ARG A 23 -0.53 -0.39 -18.10
N PRO A 24 -1.32 0.15 -17.16
CA PRO A 24 -0.98 0.08 -15.74
C PRO A 24 -0.97 -1.37 -15.23
N ARG A 25 0.03 -1.70 -14.43
CA ARG A 25 0.12 -2.99 -13.72
C ARG A 25 -0.57 -2.88 -12.37
N ASP A 26 -1.19 -3.97 -11.93
CA ASP A 26 -1.76 -4.06 -10.59
C ASP A 26 -0.63 -3.92 -9.54
N ALA A 27 -0.88 -3.12 -8.51
CA ALA A 27 0.05 -2.88 -7.40
C ALA A 27 -0.72 -2.74 -6.09
N ALA A 28 -0.03 -2.98 -4.98
CA ALA A 28 -0.57 -2.79 -3.65
C ALA A 28 0.48 -2.22 -2.71
N THR A 29 0.01 -1.42 -1.75
CA THR A 29 0.83 -0.72 -0.77
C THR A 29 0.20 -0.88 0.60
N LEU A 30 1.02 -1.06 1.63
CA LEU A 30 0.56 -1.21 3.01
C LEU A 30 0.94 0.00 3.87
N LEU A 31 -0.08 0.70 4.38
CA LEU A 31 0.06 1.70 5.42
C LEU A 31 -0.11 1.02 6.77
N ILE A 32 1.00 0.85 7.51
CA ILE A 32 0.92 0.31 8.86
C ILE A 32 0.81 1.47 9.84
N LEU A 33 -0.28 1.50 10.60
CA LEU A 33 -0.61 2.57 11.53
C LEU A 33 -0.37 2.14 12.97
N ASP A 34 0.55 2.80 13.65
CA ASP A 34 0.72 2.65 15.09
C ASP A 34 -0.16 3.65 15.83
N ARG A 35 -1.01 3.11 16.70
CA ARG A 35 -1.98 3.83 17.54
C ARG A 35 -1.72 3.65 19.04
N SER A 36 -0.55 3.14 19.42
CA SER A 36 -0.17 2.92 20.81
C SER A 36 0.13 4.22 21.58
N GLY A 37 0.46 5.29 20.87
CA GLY A 37 0.72 6.62 21.42
C GLY A 37 -0.45 7.60 21.26
N PRO A 38 -0.27 8.86 21.70
CA PRO A 38 -1.30 9.91 21.61
C PRO A 38 -1.59 10.38 20.17
N GLN A 39 -0.74 10.02 19.21
CA GLN A 39 -0.89 10.35 17.80
C GLN A 39 -0.66 9.11 16.95
N PHE A 40 -1.40 9.00 15.85
CA PHE A 40 -1.14 7.97 14.85
C PHE A 40 0.24 8.20 14.21
N ARG A 41 1.02 7.12 14.13
CA ARG A 41 2.26 7.07 13.35
C ARG A 41 2.09 6.10 12.20
N VAL A 42 2.66 6.41 11.05
CA VAL A 42 2.69 5.54 9.87
C VAL A 42 4.11 5.10 9.59
N LEU A 43 4.27 3.82 9.24
CA LEU A 43 5.54 3.29 8.78
C LEU A 43 5.85 3.79 7.36
N MET A 44 7.02 4.38 7.17
CA MET A 44 7.56 4.73 5.85
C MET A 44 9.05 4.39 5.78
N GLY A 45 9.58 4.24 4.58
CA GLY A 45 11.03 4.11 4.35
C GLY A 45 11.48 4.98 3.19
N ARG A 46 12.75 5.35 3.18
CA ARG A 46 13.38 6.13 2.12
C ARG A 46 13.93 5.18 1.06
N ARG A 47 13.49 5.34 -0.19
CA ARG A 47 14.05 4.53 -1.29
C ARG A 47 15.53 4.79 -1.47
N HIS A 48 16.29 3.72 -1.73
CA HIS A 48 17.68 3.83 -2.12
C HIS A 48 17.84 4.76 -3.35
N LYS A 49 18.91 5.56 -3.40
CA LYS A 49 19.12 6.55 -4.49
C LYS A 49 19.27 5.93 -5.88
N GLY A 50 19.65 4.66 -5.95
CA GLY A 50 19.74 3.89 -7.20
C GLY A 50 18.40 3.33 -7.71
N HIS A 51 17.28 3.56 -7.00
CA HIS A 51 16.00 2.98 -7.37
C HIS A 51 15.43 3.61 -8.66
N VAL A 52 14.99 2.78 -9.60
CA VAL A 52 14.54 3.19 -10.95
C VAL A 52 13.27 4.06 -10.91
N PHE A 53 12.53 4.03 -9.79
CA PHE A 53 11.30 4.76 -9.61
C PHE A 53 11.28 5.51 -8.27
N MET A 54 11.38 6.84 -8.33
CA MET A 54 11.32 7.76 -7.18
C MET A 54 12.47 7.55 -6.17
N PRO A 55 13.74 7.66 -6.62
CA PRO A 55 14.91 7.49 -5.76
C PRO A 55 14.97 8.58 -4.67
N GLY A 56 15.38 8.21 -3.45
CA GLY A 56 15.56 9.15 -2.33
C GLY A 56 14.27 9.64 -1.67
N MET A 57 13.09 9.30 -2.22
CA MET A 57 11.79 9.69 -1.69
C MET A 57 11.35 8.76 -0.56
N PHE A 58 10.62 9.29 0.42
CA PHE A 58 9.91 8.45 1.39
C PHE A 58 8.65 7.85 0.77
N VAL A 59 8.45 6.56 1.00
CA VAL A 59 7.30 5.79 0.51
C VAL A 59 6.81 4.82 1.58
N PHE A 60 5.58 4.37 1.43
CA PHE A 60 5.09 3.20 2.15
C PHE A 60 5.66 1.92 1.51
N PRO A 61 5.79 0.83 2.28
CA PRO A 61 6.13 -0.45 1.69
C PRO A 61 5.08 -0.92 0.69
N GLY A 62 5.52 -1.46 -0.44
CA GLY A 62 4.62 -1.96 -1.46
C GLY A 62 5.15 -1.92 -2.88
N GLY A 63 4.54 -2.76 -3.70
CA GLY A 63 5.02 -2.99 -5.04
C GLY A 63 3.99 -3.60 -5.96
N ARG A 64 4.51 -4.19 -7.04
CA ARG A 64 3.70 -4.80 -8.10
C ARG A 64 3.11 -6.11 -7.58
N VAL A 65 1.85 -6.39 -7.92
CA VAL A 65 1.28 -7.73 -7.72
C VAL A 65 1.99 -8.71 -8.65
N ASP A 66 2.61 -9.74 -8.09
CA ASP A 66 3.21 -10.83 -8.83
C ASP A 66 2.17 -11.92 -9.13
N PRO A 67 2.25 -12.59 -10.31
CA PRO A 67 1.38 -13.73 -10.59
C PRO A 67 1.35 -14.81 -9.50
N THR A 68 2.45 -15.02 -8.77
CA THR A 68 2.54 -16.01 -7.69
C THR A 68 1.73 -15.62 -6.44
N ASP A 69 1.53 -14.33 -6.18
CA ASP A 69 0.79 -13.81 -5.01
C ASP A 69 -0.64 -14.38 -4.94
N SER A 70 -1.26 -14.61 -6.11
CA SER A 70 -2.60 -15.22 -6.18
C SER A 70 -2.68 -16.67 -5.71
N ARG A 71 -1.55 -17.37 -5.59
CA ARG A 71 -1.45 -18.79 -5.21
C ARG A 71 -1.13 -18.99 -3.73
N VAL A 72 -0.79 -17.93 -3.02
CA VAL A 72 -0.46 -17.99 -1.59
C VAL A 72 -1.76 -18.23 -0.80
N PRO A 73 -1.79 -19.24 0.10
CA PRO A 73 -2.93 -19.45 0.99
C PRO A 73 -3.05 -18.29 1.97
N VAL A 74 -4.29 -17.98 2.34
CA VAL A 74 -4.63 -16.96 3.34
C VAL A 74 -5.45 -17.62 4.45
N ALA A 75 -5.33 -17.11 5.68
CA ALA A 75 -5.97 -17.68 6.86
C ALA A 75 -7.48 -17.46 6.88
N ASP A 76 -7.94 -16.34 6.33
CA ASP A 76 -9.31 -15.87 6.37
C ASP A 76 -9.63 -14.97 5.16
N ASP A 77 -10.90 -14.58 5.04
CA ASP A 77 -11.39 -13.67 4.01
C ASP A 77 -11.43 -12.21 4.50
N TYR A 78 -11.48 -11.27 3.55
CA TYR A 78 -11.74 -9.87 3.86
C TYR A 78 -13.11 -9.67 4.51
N HIS A 79 -13.25 -8.55 5.22
CA HIS A 79 -14.57 -7.96 5.44
C HIS A 79 -15.29 -7.74 4.08
N PRO A 80 -16.58 -8.07 3.93
CA PRO A 80 -17.30 -7.98 2.66
C PRO A 80 -17.20 -6.60 1.98
N ASP A 81 -17.34 -5.52 2.75
CA ASP A 81 -17.20 -4.17 2.21
C ASP A 81 -15.79 -3.86 1.68
N VAL A 82 -14.75 -4.36 2.36
CA VAL A 82 -13.36 -4.20 1.90
C VAL A 82 -13.15 -4.95 0.58
N ALA A 83 -13.66 -6.19 0.48
CA ALA A 83 -13.64 -6.94 -0.77
C ALA A 83 -14.37 -6.20 -1.90
N ALA A 84 -15.56 -5.64 -1.62
CA ALA A 84 -16.33 -4.88 -2.59
C ALA A 84 -15.56 -3.65 -3.12
N ARG A 85 -14.88 -2.90 -2.24
CA ARG A 85 -14.07 -1.73 -2.65
C ARG A 85 -12.82 -2.10 -3.42
N LEU A 86 -12.12 -3.15 -3.01
CA LEU A 86 -10.96 -3.65 -3.75
C LEU A 86 -11.35 -4.08 -5.17
N ALA A 87 -12.57 -4.60 -5.33
CA ALA A 87 -13.16 -4.99 -6.60
C ALA A 87 -13.85 -3.85 -7.36
N ALA A 88 -13.98 -2.66 -6.79
CA ALA A 88 -14.72 -1.56 -7.41
C ALA A 88 -14.07 -1.14 -8.74
N ARG A 89 -14.89 -0.95 -9.78
CA ARG A 89 -14.46 -0.48 -11.11
C ARG A 89 -13.23 -1.22 -11.65
N PRO A 90 -13.31 -2.56 -11.83
CA PRO A 90 -12.16 -3.35 -12.22
C PRO A 90 -11.86 -3.16 -13.71
N ARG A 91 -10.59 -3.26 -14.10
CA ARG A 91 -10.15 -3.23 -15.51
C ARG A 91 -10.21 -4.62 -16.16
N GLY A 92 -11.33 -5.32 -15.94
CA GLY A 92 -11.57 -6.70 -16.38
C GLY A 92 -12.12 -7.58 -15.27
N ARG A 93 -12.19 -8.89 -15.51
CA ARG A 93 -12.66 -9.86 -14.52
C ARG A 93 -11.65 -9.97 -13.38
N LEU A 94 -12.12 -9.73 -12.16
CA LEU A 94 -11.33 -9.91 -10.94
C LEU A 94 -11.84 -11.16 -10.22
N SER A 95 -11.04 -12.23 -10.18
CA SER A 95 -11.36 -13.43 -9.40
C SER A 95 -11.00 -13.22 -7.93
N SER A 96 -11.60 -13.99 -7.02
CA SER A 96 -11.24 -13.96 -5.59
C SER A 96 -9.74 -14.16 -5.36
N ALA A 97 -9.11 -15.04 -6.16
CA ALA A 97 -7.66 -15.26 -6.14
C ALA A 97 -6.83 -14.02 -6.52
N ARG A 98 -7.30 -13.22 -7.49
CA ARG A 98 -6.65 -11.94 -7.84
C ARG A 98 -6.94 -10.85 -6.83
N LEU A 99 -8.10 -10.91 -6.17
CA LEU A 99 -8.47 -9.95 -5.13
C LEU A 99 -7.53 -10.09 -3.91
N ARG A 100 -7.35 -11.32 -3.40
CA ARG A 100 -6.40 -11.58 -2.29
C ARG A 100 -4.96 -11.23 -2.65
N ALA A 101 -4.58 -11.35 -3.93
CA ALA A 101 -3.23 -11.08 -4.39
C ALA A 101 -2.77 -9.63 -4.10
N PHE A 102 -3.70 -8.67 -3.97
CA PHE A 102 -3.34 -7.31 -3.55
C PHE A 102 -2.80 -7.28 -2.12
N THR A 103 -3.46 -7.92 -1.15
CA THR A 103 -2.94 -7.98 0.23
C THR A 103 -1.69 -8.84 0.30
N VAL A 104 -1.66 -9.98 -0.39
CA VAL A 104 -0.48 -10.85 -0.41
C VAL A 104 0.75 -10.09 -0.94
N ALA A 105 0.61 -9.35 -2.03
CA ALA A 105 1.68 -8.49 -2.55
C ALA A 105 2.11 -7.43 -1.53
N ALA A 106 1.17 -6.70 -0.95
CA ALA A 106 1.46 -5.68 0.06
C ALA A 106 2.19 -6.26 1.29
N VAL A 107 1.82 -7.45 1.76
CA VAL A 107 2.46 -8.14 2.89
C VAL A 107 3.86 -8.66 2.50
N ARG A 108 4.03 -9.22 1.30
CA ARG A 108 5.33 -9.65 0.78
C ARG A 108 6.32 -8.50 0.75
N GLU A 109 5.94 -7.41 0.09
CA GLU A 109 6.78 -6.22 -0.08
C GLU A 109 7.09 -5.58 1.29
N THR A 110 6.12 -5.58 2.22
CA THR A 110 6.35 -5.12 3.60
C THR A 110 7.44 -5.94 4.30
N TYR A 111 7.46 -7.26 4.12
CA TYR A 111 8.53 -8.09 4.64
C TYR A 111 9.85 -7.81 3.91
N GLU A 112 9.85 -7.83 2.57
CA GLU A 112 11.03 -7.66 1.73
C GLU A 112 11.72 -6.31 1.95
N GLU A 113 10.94 -5.24 2.12
CA GLU A 113 11.43 -3.86 2.22
C GLU A 113 11.65 -3.41 3.68
N ALA A 114 10.76 -3.78 4.60
CA ALA A 114 10.78 -3.29 5.98
C ALA A 114 11.03 -4.36 7.06
N GLY A 115 11.13 -5.63 6.67
CA GLY A 115 11.44 -6.73 7.61
C GLY A 115 10.30 -7.02 8.59
N LEU A 116 9.06 -6.62 8.28
CA LEU A 116 7.90 -6.83 9.15
C LEU A 116 7.02 -7.96 8.62
N PHE A 117 6.64 -8.87 9.51
CA PHE A 117 5.73 -9.97 9.22
C PHE A 117 4.32 -9.57 9.67
N VAL A 118 3.50 -9.13 8.72
CA VAL A 118 2.08 -8.83 8.98
C VAL A 118 1.25 -10.09 8.75
N GLY A 119 0.48 -10.50 9.76
CA GLY A 119 -0.31 -11.73 9.69
C GLY A 119 -0.73 -12.27 11.04
N LEU A 120 -1.14 -13.53 11.07
CA LEU A 120 -1.55 -14.25 12.27
C LEU A 120 -0.53 -15.32 12.60
N LYS A 121 -0.03 -15.31 13.84
CA LYS A 121 0.80 -16.37 14.38
C LYS A 121 -0.10 -17.52 14.83
N SER A 122 -0.39 -18.45 13.94
CA SER A 122 -1.27 -19.59 14.20
C SER A 122 -0.53 -20.82 14.72
N GLY A 123 0.80 -20.86 14.55
CA GLY A 123 1.62 -22.04 14.84
C GLY A 123 1.37 -23.21 13.89
N ARG A 124 0.52 -23.04 12.86
CA ARG A 124 0.28 -24.04 11.83
C ARG A 124 1.44 -24.02 10.84
N SER A 125 1.99 -25.20 10.58
CA SER A 125 2.92 -25.37 9.47
C SER A 125 2.14 -25.32 8.15
N TRP A 126 2.57 -24.45 7.25
CA TRP A 126 2.10 -24.40 5.87
C TRP A 126 3.31 -24.33 4.95
N ARG A 127 3.20 -24.88 3.74
CA ARG A 127 4.28 -24.79 2.76
C ARG A 127 4.13 -23.51 1.96
N ALA A 128 4.93 -22.51 2.30
CA ALA A 128 4.92 -21.25 1.61
C ALA A 128 5.72 -21.32 0.30
N PRO A 129 5.22 -20.72 -0.80
CA PRO A 129 5.98 -20.61 -2.03
C PRO A 129 6.98 -19.44 -1.96
N GLY A 130 8.20 -19.63 -2.49
CA GLY A 130 9.16 -18.55 -2.75
C GLY A 130 9.45 -17.67 -1.52
N ASP A 131 9.27 -16.37 -1.69
CA ASP A 131 9.60 -15.32 -0.70
C ASP A 131 8.82 -15.42 0.62
N PHE A 132 7.77 -16.26 0.66
CA PHE A 132 6.99 -16.50 1.87
C PHE A 132 7.55 -17.62 2.76
N ALA A 133 8.65 -18.28 2.38
CA ALA A 133 9.30 -19.30 3.22
C ALA A 133 9.58 -18.78 4.65
N ALA A 134 10.00 -17.52 4.78
CA ALA A 134 10.23 -16.87 6.06
C ALA A 134 8.95 -16.75 6.92
N PHE A 135 7.77 -16.67 6.32
CA PHE A 135 6.49 -16.68 7.05
C PHE A 135 6.14 -18.09 7.54
N SER A 136 6.31 -19.11 6.69
CA SER A 136 6.05 -20.50 7.10
C SER A 136 6.99 -20.97 8.20
N ASP A 137 8.28 -20.61 8.13
CA ASP A 137 9.28 -20.98 9.13
C ASP A 137 8.96 -20.39 10.52
N ARG A 138 8.20 -19.29 10.54
CA ARG A 138 7.72 -18.61 11.75
C ARG A 138 6.31 -19.02 12.16
N GLY A 139 5.64 -19.89 11.40
CA GLY A 139 4.24 -20.28 11.62
C GLY A 139 3.27 -19.10 11.52
N ILE A 140 3.55 -18.15 10.61
CA ILE A 140 2.74 -16.95 10.37
C ILE A 140 1.95 -17.14 9.08
N GLU A 141 0.63 -16.98 9.15
CA GLU A 141 -0.27 -17.00 7.99
C GLU A 141 -0.72 -15.58 7.64
N ILE A 142 -0.98 -15.31 6.36
CA ILE A 142 -1.49 -14.01 5.91
C ILE A 142 -2.98 -13.93 6.21
N SER A 143 -3.40 -12.93 6.97
CA SER A 143 -4.80 -12.64 7.26
C SER A 143 -5.28 -11.43 6.46
N LEU A 144 -6.46 -11.58 5.87
CA LEU A 144 -7.15 -10.57 5.08
C LEU A 144 -8.14 -9.77 5.96
N ALA A 145 -8.63 -10.36 7.06
CA ALA A 145 -9.60 -9.78 7.97
C ALA A 145 -9.25 -8.38 8.53
N PRO A 146 -8.00 -8.08 8.97
CA PRO A 146 -7.68 -6.77 9.55
C PRO A 146 -7.51 -5.68 8.49
N MET A 147 -7.46 -6.04 7.20
CA MET A 147 -7.15 -5.10 6.13
C MET A 147 -8.25 -4.06 5.97
N ARG A 148 -7.84 -2.80 5.79
CA ARG A 148 -8.70 -1.69 5.39
C ARG A 148 -8.25 -1.15 4.06
N MET A 149 -9.18 -0.68 3.24
CA MET A 149 -8.81 0.10 2.06
C MET A 149 -8.77 1.58 2.45
N ILE A 150 -7.74 2.29 1.98
CA ILE A 150 -7.54 3.72 2.22
C ILE A 150 -7.75 4.52 0.95
N ALA A 151 -7.27 4.03 -0.19
CA ALA A 151 -7.39 4.70 -1.47
C ALA A 151 -7.12 3.74 -2.63
N ARG A 152 -7.42 4.20 -3.83
CA ARG A 152 -6.90 3.64 -5.08
C ARG A 152 -6.32 4.77 -5.92
N ALA A 153 -5.19 4.54 -6.59
CA ALA A 153 -4.64 5.52 -7.53
C ALA A 153 -4.08 4.86 -8.78
N ILE A 154 -4.37 5.44 -9.95
CA ILE A 154 -3.78 5.04 -11.23
C ILE A 154 -2.74 6.06 -11.65
N THR A 155 -1.50 5.61 -11.85
CA THR A 155 -0.43 6.45 -12.39
C THR A 155 -0.85 7.03 -13.75
N PRO A 156 -0.72 8.35 -13.97
CA PRO A 156 -0.99 8.98 -15.26
C PRO A 156 -0.19 8.38 -16.44
N PRO A 157 -0.66 8.52 -17.70
CA PRO A 157 0.14 8.18 -18.88
C PRO A 157 1.40 9.06 -18.97
N GLY A 158 2.40 8.62 -19.74
CA GLY A 158 3.63 9.38 -19.96
C GLY A 158 4.81 8.99 -19.04
N ARG A 159 4.59 8.07 -18.10
CA ARG A 159 5.59 7.60 -17.13
C ARG A 159 6.29 6.31 -17.59
N PRO A 160 7.57 6.09 -17.21
CA PRO A 160 8.32 4.85 -17.53
C PRO A 160 7.69 3.60 -16.92
N ARG A 161 6.97 3.76 -15.81
CA ARG A 161 6.18 2.71 -15.17
C ARG A 161 4.82 3.27 -14.80
N ARG A 162 3.78 2.44 -14.89
CA ARG A 162 2.42 2.79 -14.51
C ARG A 162 1.80 1.70 -13.66
N PHE A 163 1.15 2.12 -12.58
CA PHE A 163 0.50 1.24 -11.63
C PHE A 163 -0.96 1.61 -11.43
N ASP A 164 -1.77 0.63 -11.07
CA ASP A 164 -3.13 0.77 -10.56
C ASP A 164 -3.13 0.28 -9.11
N THR A 165 -2.66 1.15 -8.22
CA THR A 165 -2.29 0.82 -6.84
C THR A 165 -3.49 0.86 -5.92
N ARG A 166 -3.67 -0.21 -5.14
CA ARG A 166 -4.56 -0.22 -3.97
C ARG A 166 -3.74 0.11 -2.73
N PHE A 167 -4.16 1.12 -1.99
CA PHE A 167 -3.57 1.48 -0.71
C PHE A 167 -4.39 0.81 0.39
N LEU A 168 -3.78 -0.17 1.03
CA LEU A 168 -4.33 -0.90 2.15
C LEU A 168 -3.76 -0.34 3.45
N ALA A 169 -4.46 -0.51 4.55
CA ALA A 169 -3.96 -0.25 5.88
C ALA A 169 -4.25 -1.39 6.84
N VAL A 170 -3.37 -1.50 7.83
CA VAL A 170 -3.56 -2.30 9.05
C VAL A 170 -3.05 -1.50 10.24
N PHE A 171 -3.54 -1.81 11.43
CA PHE A 171 -2.92 -1.31 12.66
C PHE A 171 -1.67 -2.13 12.99
N SER A 172 -0.76 -1.53 13.77
CA SER A 172 0.51 -2.16 14.17
C SER A 172 0.34 -3.44 14.99
N ASP A 173 -0.85 -3.66 15.58
CA ASP A 173 -1.24 -4.90 16.25
C ASP A 173 -1.31 -6.13 15.31
N ALA A 174 -1.40 -5.92 13.99
CA ALA A 174 -1.34 -6.99 13.00
C ALA A 174 0.10 -7.45 12.67
N ILE A 175 1.14 -6.83 13.26
CA ILE A 175 2.53 -7.28 13.10
C ILE A 175 2.77 -8.48 14.02
N ALA A 176 2.93 -9.66 13.43
CA ALA A 176 3.17 -10.91 14.14
C ALA A 176 4.64 -11.11 14.54
N ASP A 177 5.58 -10.57 13.76
CA ASP A 177 7.02 -10.68 14.01
C ASP A 177 7.81 -9.61 13.23
N ARG A 178 9.10 -9.46 13.56
CA ARG A 178 10.01 -8.48 12.95
C ARG A 178 11.42 -9.05 12.81
N LEU A 179 12.13 -8.66 11.76
CA LEU A 179 13.57 -8.93 11.67
C LEU A 179 14.35 -8.08 12.67
N PRO A 180 15.44 -8.60 13.28
CA PRO A 180 16.22 -7.89 14.30
C PRO A 180 16.84 -6.58 13.80
N ASP A 181 17.22 -6.53 12.53
CA ASP A 181 17.95 -5.40 11.92
C ASP A 181 17.04 -4.20 11.63
N GLY A 182 15.72 -4.31 11.83
CA GLY A 182 14.75 -3.24 11.60
C GLY A 182 14.58 -2.83 10.13
N THR A 183 15.14 -3.60 9.20
CA THR A 183 15.06 -3.41 7.74
C THR A 183 14.73 -4.74 7.06
N GLY A 184 14.21 -4.68 5.83
CA GLY A 184 13.90 -5.87 5.04
C GLY A 184 15.11 -6.43 4.27
N PRO A 185 15.08 -7.71 3.88
CA PRO A 185 16.19 -8.39 3.23
C PRO A 185 16.52 -7.86 1.81
N SER A 186 15.62 -7.11 1.18
CA SER A 186 15.85 -6.57 -0.18
C SER A 186 16.85 -5.40 -0.21
N GLY A 187 16.97 -4.66 0.90
CA GLY A 187 17.73 -3.41 0.95
C GLY A 187 17.13 -2.26 0.10
N GLU A 188 15.88 -2.37 -0.36
CA GLU A 188 15.25 -1.34 -1.21
C GLU A 188 14.87 -0.07 -0.45
N LEU A 189 14.50 -0.23 0.83
CA LEU A 189 14.23 0.88 1.75
C LEU A 189 15.37 1.02 2.75
N GLU A 190 15.90 2.23 2.81
CA GLU A 190 16.75 2.73 3.89
C GLU A 190 15.88 3.55 4.86
N ASP A 191 16.41 3.86 6.04
CA ASP A 191 15.78 4.78 7.00
C ASP A 191 14.29 4.47 7.29
N VAL A 192 13.99 3.18 7.53
CA VAL A 192 12.64 2.76 7.93
C VAL A 192 12.26 3.43 9.24
N ALA A 193 11.20 4.23 9.22
CA ALA A 193 10.82 5.10 10.32
C ALA A 193 9.30 5.11 10.58
N TRP A 194 8.94 5.28 11.85
CA TRP A 194 7.57 5.52 12.29
C TRP A 194 7.37 7.02 12.45
N LEU A 195 6.53 7.60 11.60
CA LEU A 195 6.36 9.05 11.51
C LEU A 195 4.92 9.43 11.82
N THR A 196 4.72 10.44 12.65
CA THR A 196 3.41 11.09 12.77
C THR A 196 2.99 11.65 11.42
N LEU A 197 1.67 11.76 11.19
CA LEU A 197 1.18 12.36 9.95
C LEU A 197 1.72 13.79 9.77
N ALA A 198 1.86 14.56 10.85
CA ALA A 198 2.48 15.89 10.81
C ALA A 198 3.96 15.88 10.40
N GLU A 199 4.75 14.88 10.81
CA GLU A 199 6.14 14.73 10.37
C GLU A 199 6.25 14.41 8.88
N THR A 200 5.33 13.61 8.34
CA THR A 200 5.36 13.23 6.92
C THR A 200 5.26 14.44 5.97
N ALA A 201 4.60 15.52 6.36
CA ALA A 201 4.50 16.74 5.54
C ALA A 201 5.82 17.49 5.37
N LYS A 202 6.85 17.16 6.15
CA LYS A 202 8.20 17.75 6.02
C LYS A 202 9.10 16.94 5.10
N LEU A 203 8.65 15.78 4.62
CA LEU A 203 9.43 14.87 3.81
C LEU A 203 9.24 15.16 2.32
N ASP A 204 10.25 14.80 1.53
CA ASP A 204 10.12 14.79 0.08
C ASP A 204 9.26 13.58 -0.32
N LEU A 205 8.01 13.89 -0.66
CA LEU A 205 6.97 12.90 -0.92
C LEU A 205 6.36 13.08 -2.31
N PRO A 206 6.00 11.98 -2.98
CA PRO A 206 5.24 12.02 -4.21
C PRO A 206 3.89 12.70 -3.98
N VAL A 207 3.38 13.49 -4.93
CA VAL A 207 2.13 14.26 -4.75
C VAL A 207 0.96 13.34 -4.40
N ILE A 208 0.89 12.15 -5.00
CA ILE A 208 -0.15 11.16 -4.68
C ILE A 208 -0.01 10.62 -3.25
N THR A 209 1.22 10.42 -2.76
CA THR A 209 1.48 9.98 -1.37
C THR A 209 1.06 11.06 -0.39
N GLN A 210 1.43 12.32 -0.64
CA GLN A 210 0.97 13.47 0.15
C GLN A 210 -0.56 13.55 0.20
N LYS A 211 -1.22 13.32 -0.95
CA LYS A 211 -2.68 13.35 -1.03
C LYS A 211 -3.33 12.25 -0.18
N ILE A 212 -2.81 11.03 -0.27
CA ILE A 212 -3.30 9.89 0.50
C ILE A 212 -3.09 10.12 2.00
N LEU A 213 -1.94 10.66 2.41
CA LEU A 213 -1.68 11.01 3.81
C LEU A 213 -2.65 12.07 4.32
N ALA A 214 -2.96 13.10 3.52
CA ALA A 214 -3.91 14.12 3.91
C ALA A 214 -5.36 13.62 3.98
N ASP A 215 -5.80 12.76 3.05
CA ASP A 215 -7.11 12.11 3.16
C ASP A 215 -7.17 11.17 4.38
N LEU A 216 -6.08 10.45 4.66
CA LEU A 216 -5.99 9.57 5.82
C LEU A 216 -6.05 10.36 7.13
N ASP A 217 -5.31 11.47 7.24
CA ASP A 217 -5.33 12.39 8.38
C ASP A 217 -6.76 12.91 8.65
N ALA A 218 -7.42 13.39 7.59
CA ALA A 218 -8.80 13.84 7.68
C ALA A 218 -9.76 12.70 8.08
N ARG A 219 -9.55 11.49 7.55
CA ARG A 219 -10.37 10.32 7.90
C ARG A 219 -10.17 9.91 9.36
N LEU A 220 -8.93 9.82 9.86
CA LEU A 220 -8.64 9.37 11.21
C LEU A 220 -9.20 10.31 12.30
N ALA A 221 -9.46 11.58 11.96
CA ALA A 221 -10.15 12.51 12.85
C ALA A 221 -11.61 12.12 13.13
N GLU A 222 -12.29 11.48 12.17
CA GLU A 222 -13.73 11.13 12.25
C GLU A 222 -13.97 9.62 12.35
N ASP A 223 -13.05 8.81 11.81
CA ASP A 223 -13.11 7.35 11.68
C ASP A 223 -11.75 6.74 12.11
N PRO A 224 -11.41 6.81 13.42
CA PRO A 224 -10.11 6.37 13.94
C PRO A 224 -9.88 4.86 13.84
N ASP A 225 -10.95 4.06 13.76
CA ASP A 225 -10.89 2.61 13.59
C ASP A 225 -10.86 2.17 12.12
N LEU A 226 -10.90 3.13 11.21
CA LEU A 226 -10.93 2.91 9.76
C LEU A 226 -12.04 1.92 9.39
N ALA A 227 -13.28 2.23 9.71
CA ALA A 227 -14.43 1.37 9.50
C ALA A 227 -14.44 0.78 8.08
N PRO A 228 -14.66 -0.55 7.95
CA PRO A 228 -14.76 -1.21 6.66
C PRO A 228 -15.83 -0.62 5.74
N SER A 229 -16.82 0.13 6.24
CA SER A 229 -17.93 0.69 5.45
C SER A 229 -17.66 2.09 4.88
N THR A 230 -16.59 2.78 5.32
CA THR A 230 -16.28 4.14 4.86
C THR A 230 -15.83 4.16 3.40
N PRO A 231 -16.46 4.96 2.51
CA PRO A 231 -16.01 5.14 1.12
C PRO A 231 -14.59 5.70 1.04
N VAL A 232 -13.83 5.30 0.01
CA VAL A 232 -12.43 5.69 -0.14
C VAL A 232 -12.18 6.44 -1.44
N PRO A 233 -11.22 7.38 -1.48
CA PRO A 233 -10.90 8.11 -2.69
C PRO A 233 -10.24 7.21 -3.76
N PHE A 234 -10.70 7.37 -4.99
CA PHE A 234 -10.12 6.80 -6.20
C PHE A 234 -9.62 7.91 -7.13
N TYR A 235 -8.31 7.93 -7.30
CA TYR A 235 -7.54 8.91 -8.07
C TYR A 235 -7.17 8.37 -9.46
N PHE A 236 -7.61 9.03 -10.52
CA PHE A 236 -7.28 8.62 -11.89
C PHE A 236 -7.40 9.76 -12.90
N LEU A 237 -6.66 9.65 -14.00
CA LEU A 237 -6.82 10.58 -15.13
C LEU A 237 -7.94 10.10 -16.07
N ARG A 238 -8.88 10.98 -16.40
CA ARG A 238 -9.91 10.79 -17.45
C ARG A 238 -9.78 11.92 -18.46
N GLY A 239 -9.46 11.59 -19.71
CA GLY A 239 -9.16 12.62 -20.72
C GLY A 239 -7.95 13.46 -20.31
N GLN A 240 -8.13 14.77 -20.17
CA GLN A 240 -7.09 15.70 -19.73
C GLN A 240 -7.21 16.11 -18.25
N ASP A 241 -8.18 15.55 -17.52
CA ASP A 241 -8.51 15.96 -16.16
C ASP A 241 -8.22 14.85 -15.16
N PHE A 242 -7.66 15.24 -14.02
CA PHE A 242 -7.45 14.34 -12.90
C PHE A 242 -8.74 14.30 -12.06
N GLN A 243 -9.24 13.09 -11.80
CA GLN A 243 -10.51 12.83 -11.13
C GLN A 243 -10.27 12.27 -9.73
N ARG A 244 -11.20 12.59 -8.81
CA ARG A 244 -11.29 12.02 -7.47
C ARG A 244 -12.73 11.59 -7.23
N ASP A 245 -12.98 10.29 -7.30
CA ASP A 245 -14.28 9.71 -6.99
C ASP A 245 -14.22 8.99 -5.64
N LEU A 246 -15.36 8.80 -4.97
CA LEU A 246 -15.45 7.87 -3.84
C LEU A 246 -15.94 6.51 -4.34
N ILE A 247 -15.31 5.44 -3.83
CA ILE A 247 -15.67 4.04 -4.11
C ILE A 247 -15.88 3.24 -2.82
#